data_AF-A0A960EMJ9-F1
#
_entry.id   AF-A0A960EMJ9-F1
#
_cell.length_a   1.000
_cell.length_b   1.000
_cell.length_c   1.000
_cell.angle_alpha   90.00
_cell.angle_beta   90.00
_cell.angle_gamma   90.00
#
_symmetry.space_group_name_H-M   'P 1'
#
loop_
_entity.id
_entity.type
_entity.pdbx_description
1 polymer ?
#
loop_
_entity_poly.entity_id
_entity_poly.type
_entity_poly.pdbx_seq_one_letter_code
_entity_poly.pdbx_strand_id
1 'polypeptide(L)' 'HIPAGQSVALVGATASGKSTVAKLLCRFYDVDDGAVRLDGLDVRDLRRHDVR' A
#
# COMPACT_ATOMS: atom_id res chain seq x y z
N HIS A 1 -0.49 8.95 7.50
CA HIS A 1 -1.08 7.97 8.42
C HIS A 1 -2.58 8.07 8.29
N ILE A 2 -3.28 6.98 7.97
CA ILE A 2 -4.74 6.95 7.79
C ILE A 2 -5.29 6.11 8.96
N PRO A 3 -6.02 6.72 9.91
CA PRO A 3 -6.70 6.00 10.98
C PRO A 3 -7.62 4.88 10.49
N ALA A 4 -7.78 3.85 11.32
CA ALA A 4 -8.74 2.78 11.07
C ALA A 4 -10.17 3.32 10.95
N GLY A 5 -10.95 2.77 10.01
CA GLY A 5 -12.32 3.20 9.74
C GLY A 5 -12.44 4.48 8.89
N GLN A 6 -11.32 5.09 8.47
CA GLN A 6 -11.37 6.25 7.58
C GLN A 6 -11.37 5.83 6.10
N SER A 7 -12.26 6.44 5.32
CA SER A 7 -12.24 6.37 3.86
C SER A 7 -11.45 7.53 3.28
N VAL A 8 -10.53 7.24 2.35
CA VAL A 8 -9.71 8.24 1.65
C VAL A 8 -9.81 8.02 0.15
N ALA A 9 -9.95 9.10 -0.61
CA ALA A 9 -9.93 9.08 -2.07
C ALA A 9 -8.59 9.62 -2.61
N LEU A 10 -8.02 8.92 -3.59
CA LEU A 10 -6.83 9.37 -4.31
C LEU A 10 -7.24 9.92 -5.68
N VAL A 11 -7.12 11.24 -5.87
CA VAL A 11 -7.59 11.95 -7.08
C VAL A 11 -6.41 12.61 -7.81
N GLY A 12 -6.46 12.65 -9.14
CA GLY A 12 -5.41 13.23 -9.98
C GLY A 12 -5.60 12.91 -11.46
N ALA A 13 -4.82 13.55 -12.33
CA ALA A 13 -4.87 13.36 -13.78
C ALA A 13 -4.56 11.92 -14.22
N THR A 14 -4.98 11.51 -15.41
CA THR A 14 -4.59 10.21 -15.98
C THR A 14 -3.07 10.06 -16.00
N ALA A 15 -2.57 8.85 -15.72
CA ALA A 15 -1.14 8.54 -15.57
C ALA A 15 -0.40 9.22 -14.40
N SER A 16 -1.09 9.90 -13.48
CA SER A 16 -0.47 10.48 -12.27
C SER A 16 0.00 9.47 -11.21
N GLY A 17 0.08 8.17 -11.56
CA GLY A 17 0.55 7.12 -10.65
C GLY A 17 -0.48 6.59 -9.63
N LYS A 18 -1.77 6.98 -9.69
CA LYS A 18 -2.79 6.50 -8.72
C LYS A 18 -2.90 4.98 -8.66
N SER A 19 -2.97 4.34 -9.83
CA SER A 19 -3.00 2.88 -9.93
C SER A 19 -1.70 2.25 -9.45
N THR A 20 -0.56 2.93 -9.63
CA THR A 20 0.73 2.46 -9.11
C THR A 20 0.73 2.44 -7.58
N VAL A 21 0.25 3.52 -6.94
CA VAL A 21 0.10 3.58 -5.47
C VAL A 21 -0.82 2.48 -4.95
N ALA A 22 -1.97 2.26 -5.59
CA ALA A 22 -2.88 1.18 -5.22
C ALA A 22 -2.21 -0.21 -5.35
N LYS A 23 -1.40 -0.42 -6.39
CA LYS A 23 -0.67 -1.68 -6.59
C LYS A 23 0.42 -1.92 -5.54
N LEU A 24 1.16 -0.87 -5.15
CA LEU A 24 2.14 -0.95 -4.06
C LEU A 24 1.47 -1.25 -2.72
N LEU A 25 0.34 -0.59 -2.42
CA LEU A 25 -0.43 -0.82 -1.20
C LEU A 25 -0.91 -2.27 -1.09
N CYS A 26 -1.39 -2.83 -2.20
CA CYS A 26 -1.81 -4.23 -2.30
C CYS A 26 -0.64 -5.21 -2.47
N ARG A 27 0.61 -4.75 -2.41
CA ARG A 27 1.84 -5.55 -2.57
C ARG A 27 1.88 -6.38 -3.87
N PHE A 28 1.34 -5.80 -4.95
CA PHE A 28 1.58 -6.29 -6.33
C PHE A 28 3.00 -5.99 -6.80
N TYR A 29 3.62 -4.93 -6.24
CA TYR A 29 5.03 -4.60 -6.38
C TYR A 29 5.58 -4.20 -5.01
N ASP A 30 6.89 -4.39 -4.80
CA ASP A 30 7.60 -3.83 -3.66
C ASP A 30 8.13 -2.43 -4.01
N VAL A 31 8.34 -1.58 -3.00
CA VAL A 31 8.91 -0.24 -3.19
C VAL A 31 10.43 -0.32 -3.39
N ASP A 32 10.96 0.51 -4.29
CA ASP A 32 12.41 0.64 -4.50
C ASP A 32 13.10 1.38 -3.35
N ASP A 33 12.42 2.38 -2.77
CA ASP A 33 12.88 3.15 -1.60
C ASP A 33 11.69 3.53 -0.69
N GLY A 34 11.98 3.77 0.59
CA GLY A 34 11.00 4.07 1.62
C GLY A 34 10.27 2.83 2.17
N ALA A 35 9.07 3.05 2.70
CA ALA A 35 8.26 2.01 3.32
C ALA A 35 6.77 2.32 3.24
N VAL A 36 5.96 1.28 2.98
CA VAL A 36 4.51 1.29 3.22
C VAL A 36 4.29 0.51 4.51
N ARG A 37 3.65 1.14 5.50
CA ARG A 37 3.43 0.54 6.81
C ARG A 37 1.95 0.39 7.11
N LEU A 38 1.57 -0.80 7.57
CA LEU A 38 0.25 -1.11 8.11
C LEU A 38 0.43 -1.46 9.59
N ASP A 39 -0.28 -0.77 10.48
CA ASP A 39 -0.15 -0.92 11.93
C ASP A 39 1.30 -0.82 12.45
N GLY A 40 2.12 0.00 11.78
CA GLY A 40 3.54 0.20 12.11
C GLY A 40 4.49 -0.85 11.55
N LEU A 41 3.99 -1.95 10.99
CA LEU A 41 4.78 -2.99 10.32
C LEU A 41 4.92 -2.68 8.84
N ASP A 42 6.11 -2.86 8.28
CA ASP A 42 6.30 -2.77 6.83
C ASP A 42 5.49 -3.87 6.14
N VAL A 43 4.77 -3.52 5.07
CA VAL A 43 3.96 -4.49 4.32
C VAL A 43 4.79 -5.62 3.71
N ARG A 44 6.11 -5.43 3.56
CA ARG A 44 7.06 -6.48 3.15
C ARG A 44 7.27 -7.54 4.24
N ASP A 45 7.22 -7.13 5.51
CA ASP A 45 7.41 -7.97 6.69
C ASP A 45 6.11 -8.65 7.15
N LEU A 46 4.96 -8.14 6.69
CA LEU A 46 3.69 -8.84 6.85
C LEU A 46 3.79 -10.20 6.15
N ARG A 47 3.73 -11.27 6.93
CA ARG A 47 3.61 -12.63 6.42
C ARG A 47 2.34 -12.69 5.59
N ARG A 48 2.46 -12.70 4.25
CA ARG A 48 1.38 -13.14 3.36
C ARG A 48 1.04 -14.53 3.87
N HIS A 49 -0.16 -14.71 4.41
CA HIS A 49 -0.59 -15.96 5.02
C HIS A 49 0.03 -17.16 4.31
N ASP A 50 0.77 -17.96 5.08
CA ASP A 50 1.07 -19.34 4.75
C ASP A 50 -0.24 -19.94 4.24
N VAL A 51 -0.29 -20.18 2.93
CA VAL A 51 -1.40 -20.87 2.30
C VAL A 51 -1.35 -22.29 2.84
N ARG A 52 -2.16 -22.56 3.86
CA ARG A 52 -2.55 -23.90 4.28
C ARG A 52 -4.04 -24.03 3.98
#